data_AF-A0A9D9WRF2-F1
#
_entry.id   AF-A0A9D9WRF2-F1
#
_cell.length_a   1.000
_cell.length_b   1.000
_cell.length_c   1.000
_cell.angle_alpha   90.00
_cell.angle_beta   90.00
_cell.angle_gamma   90.00
#
_symmetry.space_group_name_H-M   'P 1'
#
loop_
_entity.id
_entity.type
_entity.pdbx_description
1 polymer ?
#
loop_
_entity_poly.entity_id
_entity_poly.type
_entity_poly.pdbx_seq_one_letter_code
_entity_poly.pdbx_strand_id
1 'polypeptide(L)' 'MSESALQKFFKSILGKSLSADMEAESRLWMMQCPECKFERSVWELGGVRWKAAGNPRKFMLCPNCGKKVWMLVYKKER' A
#
# COMPACT_ATOMS: atom_id res chain seq x y z
N MET A 1 5.01 0.20 -14.88
CA MET A 1 4.48 -0.61 -13.76
C MET A 1 3.01 -0.84 -14.02
N SER A 2 2.60 -2.08 -14.24
CA SER A 2 1.21 -2.45 -14.55
C SER A 2 0.34 -2.35 -13.30
N GLU A 3 -0.71 -1.52 -13.35
CA GLU A 3 -1.69 -1.36 -12.27
C GLU A 3 -2.30 -2.72 -11.88
N SER A 4 -2.41 -2.97 -10.58
CA SER A 4 -2.98 -4.20 -10.02
C SER A 4 -4.44 -4.37 -10.45
N ALA A 5 -4.90 -5.61 -10.62
CA ALA A 5 -6.30 -5.91 -10.96
C ALA A 5 -7.28 -5.30 -9.94
N LEU A 6 -6.90 -5.23 -8.66
CA LEU A 6 -7.66 -4.55 -7.62
C LEU A 6 -7.76 -3.05 -7.87
N GLN A 7 -6.65 -2.41 -8.23
CA GLN A 7 -6.62 -0.96 -8.52
C GLN A 7 -7.50 -0.63 -9.73
N LYS A 8 -7.48 -1.47 -10.77
CA LYS A 8 -8.35 -1.34 -11.94
C LYS A 8 -9.83 -1.53 -11.60
N PHE A 9 -10.15 -2.52 -10.77
CA PHE A 9 -11.51 -2.77 -10.30
C PHE A 9 -12.07 -1.57 -9.54
N PHE A 10 -11.32 -1.04 -8.56
CA PHE A 10 -11.74 0.15 -7.82
C PHE A 10 -11.85 1.39 -8.72
N LYS A 11 -10.93 1.60 -9.68
CA LYS A 11 -11.03 2.70 -10.67
C LYS A 11 -12.24 2.57 -11.61
N SER A 12 -12.74 1.36 -11.85
CA SER A 12 -13.94 1.14 -12.68
C SER A 12 -15.24 1.42 -11.92
N ILE A 13 -15.24 1.20 -10.60
CA ILE A 13 -16.41 1.41 -9.73
C ILE A 13 -16.46 2.85 -9.23
N LEU A 14 -15.30 3.42 -8.89
CA LEU A 14 -15.17 4.77 -8.35
C LEU A 14 -14.95 5.74 -9.51
N GLY A 15 -15.74 6.81 -9.57
CA GLY A 15 -15.52 7.89 -10.53
C GLY A 15 -14.11 8.50 -10.42
N LYS A 16 -13.64 9.19 -11.47
CA LYS A 16 -12.27 9.68 -11.61
C LYS A 16 -11.75 10.43 -10.36
N SER A 17 -12.56 11.31 -9.78
CA SER A 17 -12.19 12.08 -8.58
C SER A 17 -11.93 11.19 -7.35
N LEU A 18 -12.84 10.25 -7.07
CA LEU A 18 -12.69 9.32 -5.93
C LEU A 18 -11.51 8.37 -6.13
N SER A 19 -11.25 7.97 -7.38
CA SER A 19 -10.10 7.12 -7.67
C SER A 19 -8.76 7.84 -7.48
N ALA A 20 -8.71 9.14 -7.75
CA ALA A 20 -7.52 9.97 -7.52
C ALA A 20 -7.28 10.19 -6.02
N ASP A 21 -8.34 10.43 -5.25
CA ASP A 21 -8.27 10.53 -3.78
C ASP A 21 -7.81 9.20 -3.15
N MET A 22 -8.37 8.08 -3.61
CA MET A 22 -7.96 6.74 -3.20
C MET A 22 -6.49 6.44 -3.50
N GLU A 23 -6.03 6.79 -4.69
CA GLU A 23 -4.63 6.63 -5.09
C GLU A 23 -3.71 7.53 -4.24
N ALA A 24 -4.09 8.79 -4.04
CA ALA A 24 -3.35 9.72 -3.21
C ALA A 24 -3.22 9.23 -1.77
N GLU A 25 -4.30 8.76 -1.15
CA GLU A 25 -4.25 8.22 0.21
C GLU A 25 -3.46 6.92 0.28
N SER A 26 -3.66 6.00 -0.67
CA SER A 26 -2.96 4.71 -0.70
C SER A 26 -1.44 4.87 -0.87
N ARG A 27 -0.98 5.97 -1.48
CA ARG A 27 0.44 6.33 -1.57
C ARG A 27 1.04 6.81 -0.25
N LEU A 28 0.24 7.41 0.63
CA LEU A 28 0.66 7.83 1.98
C LEU A 28 0.83 6.64 2.93
N TRP A 29 0.13 5.54 2.67
CA TRP A 29 0.32 4.31 3.42
C TRP A 29 1.63 3.64 3.02
N MET A 30 2.56 3.58 3.96
CA MET A 30 3.87 2.97 3.77
C MET A 30 3.90 1.58 4.41
N MET A 31 4.63 0.67 3.75
CA MET A 31 4.98 -0.64 4.26
C MET A 31 6.50 -0.71 4.42
N GLN A 32 6.95 -0.98 5.65
CA GLN A 32 8.35 -1.07 5.99
C GLN A 32 8.72 -2.48 6.50
N CYS A 33 9.80 -3.03 5.93
CA CYS A 33 10.42 -4.26 6.40
C CYS A 33 11.32 -3.95 7.61
N PRO A 34 11.09 -4.56 8.78
CA PRO A 34 11.93 -4.31 9.95
C PRO A 34 13.37 -4.83 9.78
N GLU A 35 13.56 -5.89 8.99
CA GLU A 35 14.83 -6.58 8.76
C GLU A 35 15.78 -5.82 7.83
N CYS A 36 15.30 -5.42 6.64
CA CYS A 36 16.14 -4.79 5.61
C CYS A 36 15.84 -3.29 5.42
N LYS A 37 14.95 -2.73 6.26
CA LYS A 37 14.50 -1.32 6.21
C LYS A 37 13.91 -0.88 4.87
N PHE A 38 13.63 -1.83 3.98
CA PHE A 38 12.93 -1.56 2.72
C PHE A 38 11.57 -0.96 3.02
N GLU A 39 11.31 0.19 2.40
CA GLU A 39 10.08 0.94 2.58
C GLU A 39 9.47 1.24 1.23
N ARG A 40 8.17 0.98 1.10
CA ARG A 40 7.44 1.28 -0.14
C ARG A 40 5.99 1.59 0.16
N SER A 41 5.36 2.39 -0.69
CA SER A 41 3.94 2.67 -0.54
C SER A 41 3.09 1.41 -0.81
N VAL A 42 1.94 1.32 -0.15
CA VAL A 42 0.95 0.25 -0.37
C VAL A 42 0.49 0.28 -1.82
N TRP A 43 0.32 1.47 -2.40
CA TRP A 43 -0.05 1.64 -3.81
C TRP A 43 0.95 1.01 -4.78
N GLU A 44 2.24 1.26 -4.60
CA GLU A 44 3.28 0.70 -5.46
C GLU A 44 3.43 -0.81 -5.32
N LEU A 45 3.08 -1.37 -4.15
CA LEU A 45 2.99 -2.81 -3.94
C LEU A 45 1.70 -3.42 -4.53
N GLY A 46 0.90 -2.64 -5.26
CA GLY A 46 -0.34 -3.08 -5.90
C GLY A 46 -1.53 -3.19 -4.95
N GLY A 47 -1.38 -2.71 -3.72
CA GLY A 47 -2.44 -2.64 -2.72
C GLY A 47 -3.25 -1.36 -2.81
N VAL A 48 -4.35 -1.33 -2.07
CA VAL A 48 -5.21 -0.16 -1.89
C VAL A 48 -5.51 -0.02 -0.41
N ARG A 49 -5.39 1.21 0.11
CA ARG A 49 -5.75 1.54 1.48
C ARG A 49 -6.31 2.96 1.54
N TRP A 50 -7.64 3.05 1.50
CA TRP A 50 -8.39 4.29 1.42
C TRP A 50 -9.42 4.37 2.55
N LYS A 51 -9.54 5.53 3.18
CA LYS A 51 -10.34 5.77 4.39
C LYS A 51 -10.06 4.78 5.53
N ALA A 52 -8.86 4.21 5.53
CA ALA A 52 -8.45 3.25 6.56
C ALA A 52 -7.86 3.99 7.76
N ALA A 53 -7.86 3.33 8.91
CA ALA A 53 -7.20 3.80 10.12
C ALA A 53 -6.29 2.71 10.71
N GLY A 54 -5.45 3.11 11.67
CA GLY A 54 -4.60 2.23 12.46
C GLY A 54 -3.29 1.77 11.77
N ASN A 55 -2.38 1.23 12.57
CA ASN A 55 -1.04 0.80 12.13
C ASN A 55 -0.87 -0.72 12.26
N PRO A 56 -1.57 -1.53 11.44
CA PRO A 56 -1.48 -2.98 11.51
C PRO A 56 -0.10 -3.47 11.07
N ARG A 57 0.24 -4.68 11.49
CA ARG A 57 1.38 -5.43 10.95
C ARG A 57 0.85 -6.50 9.99
N LYS A 58 1.50 -6.68 8.85
CA LYS A 58 1.17 -7.74 7.90
C LYS A 58 2.30 -8.75 7.81
N PHE A 59 1.99 -10.02 8.02
CA PHE A 59 2.96 -11.08 7.78
C PHE A 59 3.02 -11.41 6.29
N MET A 60 4.13 -11.08 5.64
CA MET A 60 4.32 -11.34 4.22
C MET A 60 5.81 -11.48 3.87
N LEU A 61 6.06 -11.96 2.66
CA LEU A 61 7.40 -11.99 2.08
C LEU A 61 7.84 -10.56 1.74
N CYS A 62 9.01 -10.15 2.24
CA CYS A 62 9.59 -8.88 1.82
C CYS A 62 10.09 -9.00 0.36
N PRO A 63 9.65 -8.13 -0.56
CA PRO A 63 10.07 -8.21 -1.97
C PRO A 63 11.55 -7.85 -2.18
N ASN A 64 12.19 -7.20 -1.20
CA ASN A 64 13.59 -6.78 -1.30
C ASN A 64 14.56 -7.84 -0.74
N CYS A 65 14.31 -8.36 0.46
CA CYS A 65 15.23 -9.32 1.10
C CYS A 65 14.75 -10.78 1.07
N GLY A 66 13.55 -11.05 0.57
CA GLY A 66 13.00 -12.41 0.47
C GLY A 66 12.70 -13.10 1.80
N LYS A 67 12.79 -12.40 2.94
CA LYS A 67 12.43 -12.95 4.26
C LYS A 67 10.93 -12.81 4.52
N LYS A 68 10.33 -13.79 5.19
CA LYS A 68 8.97 -13.67 5.75
C LYS A 68 9.03 -12.89 7.06
N VAL A 69 8.40 -11.72 7.09
CA VAL A 69 8.48 -10.79 8.23
C VAL A 69 7.13 -10.16 8.50
N TRP A 70 6.95 -9.66 9.72
CA TRP A 70 5.86 -8.77 10.06
C TRP A 70 6.17 -7.35 9.55
N MET A 71 5.71 -7.04 8.34
CA MET A 71 5.84 -5.71 7.74
C MET A 71 5.03 -4.71 8.57
N LEU A 72 5.66 -3.59 8.92
CA LEU A 72 5.02 -2.47 9.59
C LEU A 72 4.23 -1.67 8.55
N VAL A 73 2.93 -1.51 8.75
CA VAL A 73 2.12 -0.64 7.89
C VAL A 73 1.74 0.60 8.67
N TYR A 74 2.11 1.77 8.15
CA TYR A 74 1.82 3.05 8.80
C TYR A 74 1.44 4.10 7.77
N LYS A 75 0.70 5.12 8.20
CA LYS A 75 0.38 6.26 7.35
C LYS A 75 1.45 7.33 7.56
N LYS A 76 2.15 7.71 6.50
CA LYS A 76 3.10 8.81 6.54
C LYS A 76 2.29 10.12 6.51
N GLU A 77 2.43 10.93 7.55
CA GLU A 77 1.87 12.28 7.55
C GLU A 77 2.53 13.11 6.45
N ARG A 78 1.73 14.00 5.86
CA ARG A 78 2.05 14.72 4.62
C ARG A 78 2.82 15.99 4.89
#